data_AF-A0A8E3S946-F1
#
_entry.id   AF-A0A8E3S946-F1
#
_cell.length_a   1.000
_cell.length_b   1.000
_cell.length_c   1.000
_cell.angle_alpha   90.00
_cell.angle_beta   90.00
_cell.angle_gamma   90.00
#
_symmetry.space_group_name_H-M   'P 1'
#
loop_
_entity.id
_entity.type
_entity.pdbx_description
1 polymer ?
#
loop_
_entity_poly.entity_id
_entity_poly.type
_entity_poly.pdbx_seq_one_letter_code
_entity_poly.pdbx_strand_id
1 'polypeptide(L)'
;MGITHQDKYEVLFMITSDNFPVSIATLLQQLEQKKRAFIHLAEAIGLDLKQVQIDHLALRTNHQSQADKWRAVFCQNAKILSQNQVNGRPIYLFKLDQAIDFCQQLIDIVELPYPNDKTYPEEGWEHFEVVLPFLPDETIFEWQQRIDTLFQLTEKEYLCFKVSQPKVKGEQLPNPSIAIRFNPLTIEKSKFKQGADLNLCIKIHPYSIEQVVQAE
;
A
#
# COMPACT_ATOMS: atom_id res chain seq x y z
N MET A 1 3.91 6.40 45.71
CA MET A 1 3.81 7.35 44.58
C MET A 1 3.63 6.52 43.33
N GLY A 2 2.40 6.44 42.84
CA GLY A 2 2.02 5.59 41.72
C GLY A 2 2.49 6.19 40.42
N ILE A 3 3.11 5.37 39.57
CA ILE A 3 3.43 5.70 38.20
C ILE A 3 2.11 5.74 37.44
N THR A 4 1.74 6.89 36.92
CA THR A 4 0.54 7.09 36.12
C THR A 4 0.64 6.37 34.80
N HIS A 5 -0.49 5.88 34.29
CA HIS A 5 -0.65 5.04 33.09
C HIS A 5 -0.26 5.73 31.76
N GLN A 6 0.35 6.92 31.85
CA GLN A 6 0.65 7.84 30.75
C GLN A 6 2.13 7.78 30.34
N ASP A 7 3.01 7.26 31.21
CA ASP A 7 4.46 7.20 30.97
C ASP A 7 4.92 5.89 30.28
N LYS A 8 3.97 5.04 29.82
CA LYS A 8 4.27 3.79 29.10
C LYS A 8 4.23 3.93 27.57
N TYR A 9 3.88 5.11 27.04
CA TYR A 9 3.76 5.34 25.60
C TYR A 9 4.91 6.19 25.00
N GLU A 10 5.89 6.60 25.79
CA GLU A 10 7.02 7.43 25.34
C GLU A 10 8.32 6.66 25.05
N VAL A 11 8.29 5.33 24.96
CA VAL A 11 9.45 4.53 24.53
C VAL A 11 9.07 3.53 23.43
N LEU A 12 8.23 3.96 22.49
CA LEU A 12 8.18 3.35 21.17
C LEU A 12 9.01 4.26 20.27
N PHE A 13 10.18 3.80 19.83
CA PHE A 13 11.04 4.52 18.90
C PHE A 13 10.23 4.86 17.64
N MET A 14 9.67 6.08 17.61
CA MET A 14 9.16 6.68 16.39
C MET A 14 10.36 6.86 15.46
N ILE A 15 10.21 6.43 14.20
CA ILE A 15 11.28 6.62 13.22
C ILE A 15 11.42 8.13 12.98
N THR A 16 12.38 8.75 13.65
CA THR A 16 12.99 9.99 13.18
C THR A 16 13.95 9.63 12.05
N SER A 17 14.16 10.55 11.11
CA SER A 17 14.99 10.39 9.90
C SER A 17 16.44 9.90 10.13
N ASP A 18 16.87 9.74 11.37
CA ASP A 18 18.27 9.80 11.78
C ASP A 18 18.95 8.42 11.90
N ASN A 19 18.19 7.32 11.79
CA ASN A 19 18.71 5.95 11.93
C ASN A 19 18.74 5.14 10.62
N PHE A 20 18.48 5.76 9.47
CA PHE A 20 18.45 5.06 8.18
C PHE A 20 19.48 5.62 7.19
N PRO A 21 19.98 4.81 6.23
CA PRO A 21 20.65 5.35 5.06
C PRO A 21 19.78 6.43 4.40
N VAL A 22 20.38 7.53 3.96
CA VAL A 22 19.70 8.74 3.43
C VAL A 22 18.53 8.40 2.47
N SER A 23 18.64 7.31 1.71
CA SER A 23 17.61 6.81 0.81
C SER A 23 16.28 6.39 1.47
N ILE A 24 16.27 5.78 2.67
CA ILE A 24 15.00 5.50 3.38
C ILE A 24 14.45 6.78 4.00
N ALA A 25 15.30 7.64 4.57
CA ALA A 25 14.84 8.91 5.14
C ALA A 25 14.13 9.79 4.10
N THR A 26 14.65 9.86 2.87
CA THR A 26 13.98 10.54 1.75
C THR A 26 12.64 9.88 1.38
N LEU A 27 12.56 8.54 1.38
CA LEU A 27 11.30 7.84 1.14
C LEU A 27 10.27 8.13 2.23
N LEU A 28 10.66 8.14 3.50
CA LEU A 28 9.75 8.45 4.61
C LEU A 28 9.25 9.90 4.55
N GLN A 29 10.13 10.84 4.19
CA GLN A 29 9.74 12.22 3.94
C GLN A 29 8.73 12.33 2.79
N GLN A 30 8.97 11.60 1.69
CA GLN A 30 8.04 11.54 0.55
C GLN A 30 6.69 10.96 0.98
N LEU A 31 6.67 9.91 1.82
CA LEU A 31 5.44 9.32 2.33
C LEU A 31 4.63 10.33 3.15
N GLU A 32 5.28 11.06 4.05
CA GLU A 32 4.61 12.08 4.88
C GLU A 32 4.02 13.20 4.02
N GLN A 33 4.72 13.61 2.96
CA GLN A 33 4.20 14.59 1.99
C GLN A 33 2.96 14.08 1.24
N LYS A 34 2.89 12.77 0.96
CA LYS A 34 1.77 12.12 0.25
C LYS A 34 0.62 11.72 1.15
N LYS A 35 0.82 11.62 2.46
CA LYS A 35 -0.15 11.15 3.46
C LYS A 35 -1.50 11.84 3.35
N ARG A 36 -1.50 13.17 3.16
CA ARG A 36 -2.75 13.94 3.00
C ARG A 36 -3.53 13.55 1.74
N ALA A 37 -2.84 13.28 0.63
CA ALA A 37 -3.48 12.87 -0.62
C ALA A 37 -4.06 11.46 -0.50
N PHE A 38 -3.36 10.55 0.19
CA PHE A 38 -3.90 9.23 0.55
C PHE A 38 -5.15 9.31 1.42
N ILE A 39 -5.13 10.14 2.47
CA ILE A 39 -6.31 10.37 3.33
C ILE A 39 -7.48 10.91 2.51
N HIS A 40 -7.23 11.90 1.64
CA HIS A 40 -8.27 12.45 0.78
C HIS A 40 -8.85 11.39 -0.20
N LEU A 41 -8.01 10.52 -0.75
CA LEU A 41 -8.48 9.40 -1.58
C LEU A 41 -9.32 8.41 -0.76
N ALA A 42 -8.91 8.07 0.46
CA ALA A 42 -9.69 7.21 1.35
C ALA A 42 -11.05 7.83 1.69
N GLU A 43 -11.10 9.13 2.00
CA GLU A 43 -12.34 9.88 2.24
C GLU A 43 -13.26 9.86 1.01
N ALA A 44 -12.71 10.07 -0.20
CA ALA A 44 -13.48 10.01 -1.44
C ALA A 44 -14.04 8.61 -1.73
N ILE A 45 -13.28 7.56 -1.38
CA ILE A 45 -13.76 6.16 -1.44
C ILE A 45 -14.86 5.92 -0.39
N GLY A 46 -14.85 6.65 0.73
CA GLY A 46 -15.67 6.34 1.90
C GLY A 46 -15.03 5.26 2.78
N LEU A 47 -13.72 5.10 2.70
CA LEU A 47 -12.93 4.12 3.44
C LEU A 47 -12.49 4.72 4.79
N ASP A 48 -13.08 4.24 5.89
CA ASP A 48 -12.63 4.62 7.23
C ASP A 48 -11.36 3.84 7.62
N LEU A 49 -10.21 4.49 7.52
CA LEU A 49 -8.90 3.92 7.84
C LEU A 49 -8.74 3.51 9.31
N LYS A 50 -9.68 3.85 10.21
CA LYS A 50 -9.68 3.34 11.59
C LYS A 50 -10.39 1.98 11.72
N GLN A 51 -11.19 1.61 10.72
CA GLN A 51 -11.99 0.38 10.72
C GLN A 51 -11.43 -0.71 9.80
N VAL A 52 -10.42 -0.39 9.01
CA VAL A 52 -9.75 -1.33 8.10
C VAL A 52 -8.28 -1.47 8.45
N GLN A 53 -7.74 -2.67 8.27
CA GLN A 53 -6.31 -2.92 8.39
C GLN A 53 -5.62 -2.47 7.10
N ILE A 54 -4.60 -1.61 7.23
CA ILE A 54 -3.63 -1.37 6.17
C ILE A 54 -2.63 -2.52 6.21
N ASP A 55 -2.53 -3.26 5.11
CA ASP A 55 -1.69 -4.46 5.01
C ASP A 55 -0.23 -4.10 4.75
N HIS A 56 0.01 -3.37 3.66
CA HIS A 56 1.35 -3.02 3.24
C HIS A 56 1.38 -1.70 2.45
N LEU A 57 2.57 -1.10 2.40
CA LEU A 57 2.87 0.06 1.57
C LEU A 57 3.65 -0.39 0.34
N ALA A 58 3.43 0.24 -0.81
CA ALA A 58 4.03 -0.20 -2.06
C ALA A 58 4.70 0.94 -2.84
N LEU A 59 5.90 0.64 -3.31
CA LEU A 59 6.72 1.52 -4.13
C LEU A 59 6.48 1.27 -5.62
N ARG A 60 6.89 2.24 -6.45
CA ARG A 60 7.06 2.07 -7.89
C ARG A 60 8.40 2.61 -8.33
N THR A 61 9.00 1.89 -9.27
CA THR A 61 10.23 2.26 -9.96
C THR A 61 10.00 2.22 -11.47
N ASN A 62 10.69 3.12 -12.17
CA ASN A 62 10.85 3.18 -13.62
C ASN A 62 12.19 2.55 -14.04
N HIS A 63 13.20 2.56 -13.16
CA HIS A 63 14.56 2.10 -13.49
C HIS A 63 15.00 0.90 -12.64
N GLN A 64 15.58 -0.12 -13.27
CA GLN A 64 16.11 -1.28 -12.55
C GLN A 64 17.19 -0.87 -11.53
N SER A 65 18.05 0.07 -11.90
CA SER A 65 19.08 0.60 -10.99
C SER A 65 18.51 1.26 -9.74
N GLN A 66 17.32 1.87 -9.83
CA GLN A 66 16.64 2.45 -8.67
C GLN A 66 16.00 1.35 -7.80
N ALA A 67 15.38 0.35 -8.41
CA ALA A 67 14.87 -0.83 -7.71
C ALA A 67 15.99 -1.57 -6.97
N ASP A 68 17.15 -1.76 -7.60
CA ASP A 68 18.31 -2.38 -6.97
C ASP A 68 18.84 -1.60 -5.77
N LYS A 69 18.90 -0.27 -5.88
CA LYS A 69 19.28 0.61 -4.75
C LYS A 69 18.32 0.46 -3.58
N TRP A 70 17.01 0.54 -3.82
CA TRP A 70 16.03 0.39 -2.75
C TRP A 70 16.00 -1.01 -2.16
N ARG A 71 16.09 -2.06 -2.98
CA ARG A 71 16.24 -3.43 -2.51
C ARG A 71 17.44 -3.57 -1.57
N ALA A 72 18.62 -3.09 -1.98
CA ALA A 72 19.83 -3.18 -1.17
C ALA A 72 19.68 -2.49 0.19
N VAL A 73 18.93 -1.39 0.22
CA VAL A 73 18.65 -0.62 1.44
C VAL A 73 17.63 -1.32 2.34
N PHE A 74 16.56 -1.89 1.79
CA PHE A 74 15.60 -2.69 2.56
C PHE A 74 16.24 -3.95 3.12
N CYS A 75 17.09 -4.66 2.36
CA CYS A 75 17.81 -5.84 2.86
C CYS A 75 18.72 -5.58 4.07
N GLN A 76 19.05 -4.32 4.39
CA GLN A 76 19.84 -3.97 5.58
C GLN A 76 18.96 -3.82 6.84
N ASN A 77 17.66 -3.60 6.69
CA ASN A 77 16.74 -3.21 7.77
C ASN A 77 15.43 -4.02 7.77
N ALA A 78 15.40 -5.12 7.02
CA ALA A 78 14.21 -5.92 6.78
C ALA A 78 14.58 -7.34 6.34
N LYS A 79 13.64 -8.26 6.52
CA LYS A 79 13.70 -9.62 5.97
C LYS A 79 12.87 -9.70 4.70
N ILE A 80 13.34 -10.44 3.71
CA ILE A 80 12.51 -10.77 2.54
C ILE A 80 11.46 -11.78 2.98
N LEU A 81 10.19 -11.40 2.92
CA LEU A 81 9.05 -12.32 3.13
C LEU A 81 8.84 -13.19 1.90
N SER A 82 8.87 -12.57 0.73
CA SER A 82 8.67 -13.26 -0.54
C SER A 82 9.37 -12.52 -1.68
N GLN A 83 9.76 -13.29 -2.69
CA GLN A 83 10.30 -12.82 -3.95
C GLN A 83 9.67 -13.61 -5.08
N ASN A 84 8.62 -13.05 -5.67
CA ASN A 84 7.82 -13.73 -6.68
C ASN A 84 7.95 -13.07 -8.06
N GLN A 85 7.89 -13.90 -9.12
CA GLN A 85 7.82 -13.43 -10.50
C GLN A 85 6.37 -13.16 -10.87
N VAL A 86 6.01 -11.90 -11.10
CA VAL A 86 4.65 -11.48 -11.42
C VAL A 86 4.69 -10.73 -12.75
N ASN A 87 4.02 -11.27 -13.78
CA ASN A 87 4.03 -10.71 -15.14
C ASN A 87 5.45 -10.45 -15.68
N GLY A 88 6.37 -11.40 -15.46
CA GLY A 88 7.72 -11.36 -16.04
C GLY A 88 8.74 -10.47 -15.32
N ARG A 89 8.40 -9.92 -14.15
CA ARG A 89 9.33 -9.15 -13.31
C ARG A 89 9.30 -9.61 -11.86
N PRO A 90 10.39 -9.45 -11.11
CA PRO A 90 10.39 -9.74 -9.69
C PRO A 90 9.61 -8.66 -8.91
N ILE A 91 8.85 -9.12 -7.93
CA ILE A 91 8.27 -8.30 -6.88
C ILE A 91 8.80 -8.83 -5.55
N TYR A 92 9.36 -7.93 -4.76
CA TYR A 92 9.86 -8.24 -3.42
C TYR A 92 8.87 -7.74 -2.37
N LEU A 93 8.64 -8.55 -1.35
CA LEU A 93 7.94 -8.17 -0.13
C LEU A 93 8.94 -8.22 1.03
N PHE A 94 9.03 -7.13 1.76
CA PHE A 94 9.94 -6.98 2.90
C PHE A 94 9.14 -6.85 4.20
N LYS A 95 9.50 -7.63 5.22
CA LYS A 95 9.10 -7.40 6.62
C LYS A 95 10.16 -6.53 7.27
N LEU A 96 9.84 -5.27 7.54
CA LEU A 96 10.71 -4.31 8.18
C LEU A 96 11.00 -4.72 9.63
N ASP A 97 12.23 -4.50 10.09
CA ASP A 97 12.58 -4.70 11.49
C ASP A 97 11.92 -3.64 12.40
N GLN A 98 11.61 -2.46 11.83
CA GLN A 98 10.86 -1.39 12.46
C GLN A 98 9.70 -0.94 11.57
N ALA A 99 8.50 -0.90 12.14
CA ALA A 99 7.28 -0.50 11.43
C ALA A 99 7.25 1.01 11.12
N ILE A 100 6.61 1.37 10.01
CA ILE A 100 6.32 2.75 9.61
C ILE A 100 4.98 3.17 10.22
N ASP A 101 4.93 4.28 10.94
CA ASP A 101 3.66 4.90 11.35
C ASP A 101 3.01 5.56 10.14
N PHE A 102 1.91 4.97 9.68
CA PHE A 102 1.11 5.49 8.59
C PHE A 102 -0.36 5.46 8.96
N CYS A 103 -1.00 6.63 8.95
CA CYS A 103 -2.42 6.80 9.28
C CYS A 103 -2.83 6.18 10.64
N GLN A 104 -1.97 6.31 11.67
CA GLN A 104 -2.18 5.76 13.02
C GLN A 104 -2.11 4.23 13.10
N GLN A 105 -1.58 3.58 12.06
CA GLN A 105 -1.29 2.15 12.01
C GLN A 105 0.22 1.94 11.83
N LEU A 106 0.74 0.90 12.48
CA LEU A 106 2.14 0.49 12.34
C LEU A 106 2.25 -0.53 11.20
N ILE A 107 2.83 -0.11 10.08
CA ILE A 107 2.94 -0.93 8.87
C ILE A 107 4.37 -1.42 8.73
N ASP A 108 4.55 -2.73 8.79
CA ASP A 108 5.87 -3.36 8.73
C ASP A 108 6.11 -4.14 7.44
N ILE A 109 5.23 -4.00 6.44
CA ILE A 109 5.41 -4.64 5.14
C ILE A 109 5.53 -3.60 4.04
N VAL A 110 6.57 -3.76 3.22
CA VAL A 110 6.81 -2.96 2.01
C VAL A 110 6.91 -3.84 0.78
N GLU A 111 6.14 -3.50 -0.25
CA GLU A 111 6.24 -4.08 -1.58
C GLU A 111 7.17 -3.23 -2.46
N LEU A 112 8.13 -3.88 -3.11
CA LEU A 112 9.00 -3.29 -4.13
C LEU A 112 8.88 -4.09 -5.44
N PRO A 113 7.98 -3.68 -6.34
CA PRO A 113 7.94 -4.16 -7.71
C PRO A 113 9.09 -3.57 -8.52
N TYR A 114 9.84 -4.44 -9.22
CA TYR A 114 10.79 -3.99 -10.25
C TYR A 114 10.03 -3.37 -11.42
N PRO A 115 10.64 -2.48 -12.23
CA PRO A 115 9.93 -1.80 -13.30
C PRO A 115 9.39 -2.78 -14.34
N ASN A 116 8.31 -2.38 -14.99
CA ASN A 116 7.79 -3.00 -16.22
C ASN A 116 7.80 -1.94 -17.34
N ASP A 117 7.16 -2.22 -18.47
CA ASP A 117 7.08 -1.28 -19.60
C ASP A 117 6.25 -0.02 -19.32
N LYS A 118 5.60 0.07 -18.15
CA LYS A 118 4.82 1.25 -17.76
C LYS A 118 5.72 2.25 -17.03
N THR A 119 5.79 3.46 -17.57
CA THR A 119 6.41 4.60 -16.89
C THR A 119 5.41 5.29 -15.95
N TYR A 120 5.87 5.58 -14.74
CA TYR A 120 5.15 6.34 -13.71
C TYR A 120 5.68 7.78 -13.66
N PRO A 121 4.82 8.79 -13.41
CA PRO A 121 5.25 10.19 -13.32
C PRO A 121 6.29 10.45 -12.22
N GLU A 122 6.32 9.62 -11.19
CA GLU A 122 7.22 9.72 -10.05
C GLU A 122 7.62 8.31 -9.59
N GLU A 123 8.88 8.13 -9.18
CA GLU A 123 9.35 6.93 -8.48
C GLU A 123 9.19 7.14 -6.96
N GLY A 124 8.71 6.12 -6.25
CA GLY A 124 8.54 6.16 -4.80
C GLY A 124 7.22 5.55 -4.36
N TRP A 125 6.66 6.02 -3.25
CA TRP A 125 5.37 5.52 -2.74
C TRP A 125 4.23 5.82 -3.71
N GLU A 126 3.49 4.80 -4.10
CA GLU A 126 2.41 4.92 -5.09
C GLU A 126 1.08 4.44 -4.54
N HIS A 127 1.08 3.37 -3.76
CA HIS A 127 -0.14 2.86 -3.14
C HIS A 127 0.09 2.24 -1.77
N PHE A 128 -1.01 2.06 -1.06
CA PHE A 128 -1.11 1.13 0.05
C PHE A 128 -2.29 0.19 -0.20
N GLU A 129 -2.27 -0.96 0.43
CA GLU A 129 -3.33 -1.95 0.34
C GLU A 129 -4.02 -2.14 1.69
N VAL A 130 -5.32 -2.39 1.67
CA VAL A 130 -6.13 -2.69 2.85
C VAL A 130 -6.81 -4.03 2.73
N VAL A 131 -6.98 -4.70 3.87
CA VAL A 131 -7.63 -6.01 3.93
C VAL A 131 -9.13 -5.85 4.17
N LEU A 132 -9.94 -6.37 3.25
CA LEU A 132 -11.37 -6.58 3.45
C LEU A 132 -11.70 -8.05 3.14
N PRO A 133 -11.77 -8.92 4.16
CA PRO A 133 -11.86 -10.36 3.96
C PRO A 133 -13.09 -10.82 3.17
N PHE A 134 -12.97 -12.01 2.60
CA PHE A 134 -14.12 -12.78 2.14
C PHE A 134 -15.08 -13.06 3.30
N LEU A 135 -16.37 -13.09 3.00
CA LEU A 135 -17.36 -13.74 3.86
C LEU A 135 -17.27 -15.27 3.66
N PRO A 136 -17.81 -16.08 4.61
CA PRO A 136 -17.87 -17.53 4.44
C PRO A 136 -18.54 -17.90 3.10
N ASP A 137 -17.90 -18.80 2.36
CA ASP A 137 -18.33 -19.31 1.06
C ASP A 137 -18.52 -18.24 -0.05
N GLU A 138 -18.03 -17.01 0.16
CA GLU A 138 -18.13 -15.93 -0.80
C GLU A 138 -17.21 -16.15 -2.00
N THR A 139 -17.78 -16.08 -3.20
CA THR A 139 -16.98 -16.13 -4.43
C THR A 139 -16.24 -14.83 -4.68
N ILE A 140 -15.20 -14.87 -5.53
CA ILE A 140 -14.47 -13.68 -5.98
C ILE A 140 -15.42 -12.63 -6.58
N PHE A 141 -16.45 -13.06 -7.33
CA PHE A 141 -17.41 -12.16 -7.95
C PHE A 141 -18.32 -11.50 -6.90
N GLU A 142 -18.86 -12.27 -5.95
CA GLU A 142 -19.70 -11.75 -4.88
C GLU A 142 -18.93 -10.77 -3.98
N TRP A 143 -17.68 -11.09 -3.65
CA TRP A 143 -16.80 -10.17 -2.92
C TRP A 143 -16.63 -8.85 -3.66
N GLN A 144 -16.34 -8.88 -4.98
CA GLN A 144 -16.22 -7.65 -5.77
C GLN A 144 -17.51 -6.83 -5.76
N GLN A 145 -18.66 -7.48 -5.93
CA GLN A 145 -19.97 -6.80 -5.89
C GLN A 145 -20.26 -6.20 -4.52
N ARG A 146 -19.88 -6.89 -3.43
CA ARG A 146 -20.02 -6.37 -2.07
C ARG A 146 -19.12 -5.16 -1.82
N ILE A 147 -17.87 -5.18 -2.27
CA ILE A 147 -16.97 -4.03 -2.15
C ILE A 147 -17.50 -2.84 -2.96
N ASP A 148 -17.97 -3.07 -4.19
CA ASP A 148 -18.60 -2.01 -4.99
C ASP A 148 -19.83 -1.43 -4.30
N THR A 149 -20.72 -2.28 -3.77
CA THR A 149 -21.93 -1.86 -3.04
C THR A 149 -21.58 -1.07 -1.77
N LEU A 150 -20.59 -1.52 -1.00
CA LEU A 150 -20.18 -0.89 0.25
C LEU A 150 -19.66 0.53 0.03
N PHE A 151 -18.91 0.75 -1.04
CA PHE A 151 -18.26 2.04 -1.32
C PHE A 151 -18.91 2.83 -2.46
N GLN A 152 -19.95 2.28 -3.10
CA GLN A 152 -20.64 2.82 -4.27
C GLN A 152 -19.65 3.21 -5.38
N LEU A 153 -18.67 2.35 -5.68
CA LEU A 153 -17.55 2.72 -6.57
C LEU A 153 -18.03 3.04 -7.98
N THR A 154 -18.99 2.27 -8.49
CA THR A 154 -19.58 2.48 -9.83
C THR A 154 -20.40 3.78 -9.93
N GLU A 155 -20.90 4.31 -8.81
CA GLU A 155 -21.70 5.55 -8.78
C GLU A 155 -20.81 6.81 -8.69
N LYS A 156 -19.55 6.65 -8.31
CA LYS A 156 -18.60 7.76 -8.09
C LYS A 156 -17.76 8.03 -9.33
N GLU A 157 -18.29 8.83 -10.26
CA GLU A 157 -17.59 9.18 -11.52
C GLU A 157 -16.21 9.83 -11.34
N TYR A 158 -15.97 10.46 -10.18
CA TYR A 158 -14.68 11.04 -9.80
C TYR A 158 -13.63 10.01 -9.36
N LEU A 159 -14.00 8.74 -9.26
CA LEU A 159 -13.10 7.61 -9.05
C LEU A 159 -13.00 6.77 -10.33
N CYS A 160 -11.89 6.07 -10.47
CA CYS A 160 -11.79 4.94 -11.39
C CYS A 160 -11.17 3.77 -10.64
N PHE A 161 -11.68 2.58 -10.93
CA PHE A 161 -11.19 1.36 -10.29
C PHE A 161 -10.87 0.29 -11.33
N LYS A 162 -9.95 -0.61 -10.97
CA LYS A 162 -9.57 -1.76 -11.78
C LYS A 162 -9.49 -2.99 -10.88
N VAL A 163 -10.19 -4.04 -11.29
CA VAL A 163 -10.05 -5.36 -10.69
C VAL A 163 -8.87 -6.10 -11.33
N SER A 164 -8.06 -6.77 -10.52
CA SER A 164 -7.03 -7.70 -11.01
C SER A 164 -6.81 -8.87 -10.06
N GLN A 165 -6.45 -10.04 -10.61
CA GLN A 165 -6.04 -11.21 -9.84
C GLN A 165 -4.73 -11.74 -10.45
N PRO A 166 -3.58 -11.18 -10.06
CA PRO A 166 -2.29 -11.64 -10.56
C PRO A 166 -2.04 -13.06 -10.04
N LYS A 167 -1.84 -14.01 -10.96
CA LYS A 167 -1.49 -15.38 -10.58
C LYS A 167 -0.01 -15.49 -10.29
N VAL A 168 0.31 -16.05 -9.14
CA VAL A 168 1.69 -16.34 -8.74
C VAL A 168 1.90 -17.85 -8.70
N LYS A 169 3.12 -18.29 -9.04
CA LYS A 169 3.44 -19.73 -9.01
C LYS A 169 3.36 -20.23 -7.55
N GLY A 170 2.49 -21.20 -7.30
CA GLY A 170 2.31 -21.77 -5.95
C GLY A 170 1.14 -21.17 -5.17
N GLU A 171 0.49 -20.12 -5.70
CA GLU A 171 -0.66 -19.47 -5.06
C GLU A 171 -1.77 -20.48 -4.68
N GLN A 172 -2.07 -20.58 -3.38
CA GLN A 172 -3.16 -21.42 -2.86
C GLN A 172 -4.42 -20.60 -2.54
N LEU A 173 -4.27 -19.33 -2.15
CA LEU A 173 -5.37 -18.43 -1.82
C LEU A 173 -5.66 -17.48 -2.98
N PRO A 174 -6.90 -17.40 -3.48
CA PRO A 174 -7.22 -16.43 -4.52
C PRO A 174 -7.16 -15.01 -3.95
N ASN A 175 -6.23 -14.18 -4.44
CA ASN A 175 -6.07 -12.81 -3.95
C ASN A 175 -6.47 -11.76 -5.02
N PRO A 176 -7.77 -11.60 -5.34
CA PRO A 176 -8.21 -10.50 -6.18
C PRO A 176 -7.94 -9.16 -5.48
N SER A 177 -7.70 -8.13 -6.29
CA SER A 177 -7.45 -6.76 -5.83
C SER A 177 -8.33 -5.78 -6.59
N ILE A 178 -8.87 -4.79 -5.89
CA ILE A 178 -9.58 -3.65 -6.47
C ILE A 178 -8.71 -2.41 -6.26
N ALA A 179 -8.06 -1.94 -7.32
CA ALA A 179 -7.22 -0.76 -7.30
C ALA A 179 -8.06 0.49 -7.61
N ILE A 180 -8.17 1.42 -6.67
CA ILE A 180 -9.00 2.62 -6.77
C ILE A 180 -8.11 3.87 -6.78
N ARG A 181 -8.40 4.81 -7.67
CA ARG A 181 -7.73 6.12 -7.76
C ARG A 181 -8.71 7.20 -8.21
N PHE A 182 -8.33 8.46 -8.07
CA PHE A 182 -9.09 9.55 -8.67
C PHE A 182 -9.12 9.45 -10.20
N ASN A 183 -10.26 9.79 -10.79
CA ASN A 183 -10.44 9.87 -12.23
C ASN A 183 -9.97 11.26 -12.73
N PRO A 184 -8.85 11.35 -13.46
CA PRO A 184 -8.30 12.63 -13.89
C PRO A 184 -9.15 13.36 -14.94
N LEU A 185 -10.15 12.69 -15.53
CA LEU A 185 -11.03 13.25 -16.55
C LEU A 185 -12.22 14.01 -15.95
N THR A 186 -12.70 13.58 -14.78
CA THR A 186 -13.91 14.12 -14.14
C THR A 186 -13.59 14.98 -12.94
N ILE A 187 -12.41 14.84 -12.35
CA ILE A 187 -12.07 15.55 -11.13
C ILE A 187 -11.59 16.99 -11.37
N GLU A 188 -12.07 17.92 -10.54
CA GLU A 188 -11.61 19.31 -10.56
C GLU A 188 -10.16 19.41 -10.08
N LYS A 189 -9.23 19.56 -11.04
CA LYS A 189 -7.79 19.63 -10.77
C LYS A 189 -7.40 20.75 -9.79
N SER A 190 -8.21 21.81 -9.67
CA SER A 190 -8.00 22.92 -8.73
C SER A 190 -8.11 22.51 -7.25
N LYS A 191 -8.74 21.37 -6.96
CA LYS A 191 -8.85 20.81 -5.59
C LYS A 191 -7.62 20.02 -5.15
N PHE A 192 -6.66 19.78 -6.05
CA PHE A 192 -5.43 19.03 -5.77
C PHE A 192 -4.24 19.96 -5.69
N LYS A 193 -3.43 19.82 -4.64
CA LYS A 193 -2.25 20.69 -4.44
C LYS A 193 -1.17 20.38 -5.47
N GLN A 194 -1.09 19.14 -5.95
CA GLN A 194 -0.11 18.72 -6.95
C GLN A 194 -0.73 17.66 -7.88
N GLY A 195 -0.42 17.72 -9.19
CA GLY A 195 -0.87 16.68 -10.14
C GLY A 195 -0.37 15.27 -9.82
N ALA A 196 0.66 15.14 -8.96
CA ALA A 196 1.15 13.88 -8.42
C ALA A 196 0.11 13.15 -7.54
N ASP A 197 -0.76 13.89 -6.85
CA ASP A 197 -1.81 13.34 -5.97
C ASP A 197 -2.82 12.47 -6.74
N LEU A 198 -2.99 12.71 -8.04
CA LEU A 198 -3.90 11.95 -8.92
C LEU A 198 -3.35 10.57 -9.31
N ASN A 199 -2.05 10.32 -9.09
CA ASN A 199 -1.41 9.06 -9.46
C ASN A 199 -1.33 8.08 -8.29
N LEU A 200 -1.78 8.48 -7.10
CA LEU A 200 -1.87 7.59 -5.95
C LEU A 200 -3.03 6.62 -6.10
N CYS A 201 -2.89 5.46 -5.49
CA CYS A 201 -3.91 4.42 -5.50
C CYS A 201 -4.08 3.81 -4.10
N ILE A 202 -5.29 3.39 -3.79
CA ILE A 202 -5.57 2.50 -2.66
C ILE A 202 -6.07 1.20 -3.25
N LYS A 203 -5.48 0.06 -2.86
CA LYS A 203 -6.02 -1.25 -3.25
C LYS A 203 -6.71 -1.93 -2.08
N ILE A 204 -7.71 -2.72 -2.42
CA ILE A 204 -8.45 -3.56 -1.48
C ILE A 204 -8.23 -5.00 -1.91
N HIS A 205 -7.90 -5.89 -0.98
CA HIS A 205 -7.72 -7.32 -1.20
C HIS A 205 -8.22 -8.14 0.00
N PRO A 206 -8.56 -9.43 -0.17
CA PRO A 206 -9.23 -10.20 0.88
C PRO A 206 -8.32 -10.86 1.91
N TYR A 207 -7.03 -10.99 1.64
CA TYR A 207 -6.08 -11.64 2.55
C TYR A 207 -4.91 -10.72 2.82
N SER A 208 -4.40 -10.71 4.06
CA SER A 208 -3.11 -10.07 4.33
C SER A 208 -2.03 -10.75 3.50
N ILE A 209 -0.98 -10.02 3.14
CA ILE A 209 0.09 -10.62 2.34
C ILE A 209 0.85 -11.70 3.12
N GLU A 210 0.86 -11.65 4.45
CA GLU A 210 1.39 -12.73 5.29
C GLU A 210 0.55 -14.01 5.16
N GLN A 211 -0.79 -13.90 5.12
CA GLN A 211 -1.66 -15.06 4.88
C GLN A 211 -1.41 -15.65 3.48
N VAL A 212 -1.24 -14.80 2.47
CA VAL A 212 -0.92 -15.23 1.10
C VAL A 212 0.40 -15.99 1.07
N VAL A 213 1.47 -15.42 1.64
CA VAL A 213 2.81 -16.03 1.65
C VAL A 213 2.86 -17.31 2.48
N GLN A 214 2.14 -17.38 3.61
CA GLN A 214 2.08 -18.59 4.43
C GLN A 214 1.33 -19.75 3.76
N ALA A 215 0.47 -19.45 2.79
CA ALA A 215 -0.29 -20.45 2.07
C ALA A 215 0.45 -21.00 0.85
N GLU A 216 1.51 -20.34 0.35
CA GLU A 216 2.36 -20.81 -0.77
C GLU A 216 3.17 -22.09 -0.42
#